data_AF-A0A0M0KAF2-F1
#
_entry.id   AF-A0A0M0KAF2-F1
#
_cell.length_a   1.000
_cell.length_b   1.000
_cell.length_c   1.000
_cell.angle_alpha   90.00
_cell.angle_beta   90.00
_cell.angle_gamma   90.00
#
_symmetry.space_group_name_H-M   'P 1'
#
loop_
_entity.id
_entity.type
_entity.pdbx_description
1 polymer ?
#
loop_
_entity_poly.entity_id
_entity_poly.type
_entity_poly.pdbx_seq_one_letter_code
_entity_poly.pdbx_strand_id
1 'polypeptide(L)'
;MDRRAAYTREELEEIFDAENQQANLRYARPPHCSIGVESAELAHALAKRVLEERDEAIQRVAQLEAALQRSMGQAEKAMHERDEAAIEVVRGEHERDELEAELLLAHNLLADASYKNEALLRRVRQLEKWREVASQVLDSREVEPPPPPPASESDAALGLTRTKEALVAAVKEAAKLPPDERKRKFKQLKLKWHPDKHEVLKEMAEEVFKLISACIEEHGGDSEEKPEQKTDA
;
A
#
# COMPACT_ATOMS: atom_id res chain seq x y z
N MET A 1 -49.73 -109.29 31.52
CA MET A 1 -49.71 -110.39 30.55
C MET A 1 -48.93 -109.91 29.34
N ASP A 2 -47.61 -110.09 29.38
CA ASP A 2 -46.69 -109.71 28.31
C ASP A 2 -46.71 -110.78 27.22
N ARG A 3 -47.42 -110.50 26.11
CA ARG A 3 -47.27 -111.26 24.87
C ARG A 3 -46.16 -110.63 24.02
N ARG A 4 -44.91 -110.79 24.43
CA ARG A 4 -43.79 -110.61 23.50
C ARG A 4 -43.60 -111.94 22.77
N ALA A 5 -44.33 -112.10 21.67
CA ALA A 5 -44.07 -113.18 20.74
C ALA A 5 -42.62 -113.01 20.23
N ALA A 6 -41.78 -114.03 20.40
CA ALA A 6 -40.45 -114.06 19.82
C ALA A 6 -40.64 -114.30 18.32
N TYR A 7 -40.69 -113.21 17.55
CA TYR A 7 -40.70 -113.29 16.10
C TYR A 7 -39.45 -114.02 15.62
N THR A 8 -39.64 -114.92 14.68
CA THR A 8 -38.54 -115.54 13.97
C THR A 8 -37.82 -114.49 13.12
N ARG A 9 -36.54 -114.72 12.82
CA ARG A 9 -35.73 -113.77 12.05
C ARG A 9 -36.36 -113.44 10.69
N GLU A 10 -36.99 -114.43 10.06
CA GLU A 10 -37.68 -114.27 8.77
C GLU A 10 -38.89 -113.33 8.89
N GLU A 11 -39.69 -113.44 9.96
CA GLU A 11 -40.83 -112.55 10.20
C GLU A 11 -40.39 -111.09 10.45
N LEU A 12 -39.23 -110.88 11.09
CA LEU A 12 -38.69 -109.53 11.29
C LEU A 12 -38.15 -108.91 10.00
N GLU A 13 -37.52 -109.70 9.13
CA GLU A 13 -37.09 -109.25 7.80
C GLU A 13 -38.30 -108.89 6.93
N GLU A 14 -39.38 -109.67 6.98
CA GLU A 14 -40.60 -109.39 6.22
C GLU A 14 -41.33 -108.14 6.72
N ILE A 15 -41.36 -107.91 8.05
CA ILE A 15 -41.89 -106.66 8.64
C ILE A 15 -41.03 -105.48 8.22
N PHE A 16 -39.70 -105.61 8.25
CA PHE A 16 -38.79 -104.54 7.86
C PHE A 16 -38.93 -104.20 6.37
N ASP A 17 -39.03 -105.19 5.49
CA ASP A 17 -39.24 -104.99 4.07
C ASP A 17 -40.62 -104.38 3.78
N ALA A 18 -41.66 -104.79 4.51
CA ALA A 18 -42.98 -104.19 4.41
C ALA A 18 -42.99 -102.73 4.89
N GLU A 19 -42.33 -102.42 6.00
CA GLU A 19 -42.18 -101.05 6.49
C GLU A 19 -41.37 -100.20 5.52
N ASN A 20 -40.31 -100.75 4.93
CA ASN A 20 -39.49 -100.06 3.94
C ASN A 20 -40.23 -99.82 2.62
N GLN A 21 -41.06 -100.78 2.18
CA GLN A 21 -41.97 -100.58 1.05
C GLN A 21 -43.04 -99.53 1.36
N GLN A 22 -43.59 -99.54 2.58
CA GLN A 22 -44.60 -98.57 2.99
C GLN A 22 -44.00 -97.17 3.16
N ALA A 23 -42.75 -97.07 3.63
CA ALA A 23 -41.98 -95.83 3.65
C ALA A 23 -41.71 -95.35 2.22
N ASN A 24 -41.28 -96.22 1.32
CA ASN A 24 -41.10 -95.88 -0.09
C ASN A 24 -42.39 -95.42 -0.76
N LEU A 25 -43.56 -95.93 -0.39
CA LEU A 25 -44.85 -95.45 -0.88
C LEU A 25 -45.27 -94.12 -0.25
N ARG A 26 -44.90 -93.85 1.00
CA ARG A 26 -45.13 -92.54 1.65
C ARG A 26 -44.21 -91.45 1.12
N TYR A 27 -42.99 -91.80 0.74
CA TYR A 27 -42.00 -90.91 0.12
C TYR A 27 -42.00 -90.97 -1.42
N ALA A 28 -42.85 -91.81 -2.02
CA ALA A 28 -43.14 -91.78 -3.44
C ALA A 28 -43.75 -90.43 -3.75
N ARG A 29 -42.90 -89.52 -4.21
CA ARG A 29 -43.24 -88.16 -4.60
C ARG A 29 -44.45 -88.25 -5.52
N PRO A 30 -45.60 -87.62 -5.20
CA PRO A 30 -46.77 -87.68 -6.05
C PRO A 30 -46.35 -87.28 -7.48
N PRO A 31 -46.82 -87.99 -8.53
CA PRO A 31 -46.48 -87.65 -9.90
C PRO A 31 -46.83 -86.18 -10.13
N HIS A 32 -45.77 -85.42 -10.32
CA HIS A 32 -45.65 -84.00 -10.60
C HIS A 32 -46.97 -83.30 -10.89
N CYS A 33 -47.47 -82.53 -9.92
CA CYS A 33 -48.41 -81.46 -10.20
C CYS A 33 -47.63 -80.40 -11.00
N SER A 34 -47.79 -80.40 -12.33
CA SER A 34 -47.18 -79.43 -13.26
C SER A 34 -47.46 -77.97 -12.88
N ILE A 35 -48.52 -77.73 -12.11
CA ILE A 35 -48.90 -76.43 -11.53
C ILE A 35 -47.79 -75.82 -10.65
N GLY A 36 -47.00 -76.64 -9.96
CA GLY A 36 -45.93 -76.15 -9.07
C GLY A 36 -44.71 -75.61 -9.82
N VAL A 37 -44.43 -76.12 -11.02
CA VAL A 37 -43.28 -75.69 -11.84
C VAL A 37 -43.60 -74.38 -12.54
N GLU A 38 -44.79 -74.25 -13.13
CA GLU A 38 -45.26 -73.00 -13.75
C GLU A 38 -45.34 -71.85 -12.74
N SER A 39 -45.81 -72.13 -11.51
CA SER A 39 -45.82 -71.14 -10.43
C SER A 39 -44.41 -70.71 -9.99
N ALA A 40 -43.44 -71.62 -10.00
CA ALA A 40 -42.05 -71.31 -9.64
C ALA A 40 -41.36 -70.49 -10.73
N GLU A 41 -41.61 -70.81 -12.01
CA GLU A 41 -41.10 -70.05 -13.16
C GLU A 41 -41.66 -68.62 -13.18
N LEU A 42 -42.96 -68.44 -12.92
CA LEU A 42 -43.58 -67.12 -12.79
C LEU A 42 -42.99 -66.33 -11.62
N ALA A 43 -42.81 -66.96 -10.45
CA ALA A 43 -42.20 -66.32 -9.29
C ALA A 43 -40.75 -65.89 -9.57
N HIS A 44 -39.98 -66.72 -10.27
CA HIS A 44 -38.61 -66.40 -10.69
C HIS A 44 -38.58 -65.24 -11.70
N ALA A 45 -39.48 -65.23 -12.68
CA ALA A 45 -39.59 -64.15 -13.65
C ALA A 45 -39.96 -62.81 -13.00
N LEU A 46 -40.88 -62.83 -12.02
CA LEU A 46 -41.23 -61.64 -11.23
C LEU A 46 -40.06 -61.17 -10.38
N ALA A 47 -39.36 -62.08 -9.69
CA ALA A 47 -38.18 -61.73 -8.89
C ALA A 47 -37.09 -61.09 -9.76
N LYS A 48 -36.88 -61.60 -10.99
CA LYS A 48 -35.93 -61.04 -11.95
C LYS A 48 -36.32 -59.61 -12.35
N ARG A 49 -37.59 -59.37 -12.70
CA ARG A 49 -38.08 -58.02 -13.03
C ARG A 49 -37.90 -57.04 -11.87
N VAL A 50 -38.22 -57.45 -10.64
CA VAL A 50 -38.05 -56.60 -9.45
C VAL A 50 -36.58 -56.25 -9.22
N LEU A 51 -35.66 -57.19 -9.45
CA LEU A 51 -34.22 -56.92 -9.35
C LEU A 51 -33.75 -55.95 -10.45
N GLU A 52 -34.21 -56.12 -11.69
CA GLU A 52 -33.91 -55.19 -12.79
C GLU A 52 -34.43 -53.79 -12.50
N GLU A 53 -35.68 -53.65 -12.04
CA GLU A 53 -36.27 -52.37 -11.62
C GLU A 53 -35.51 -51.73 -10.45
N ARG A 54 -35.09 -52.54 -9.48
CA ARG A 54 -34.26 -52.07 -8.36
C ARG A 54 -32.91 -51.55 -8.85
N ASP A 55 -32.25 -52.29 -9.73
CA ASP A 55 -30.93 -51.91 -10.24
C ASP A 55 -31.01 -50.66 -11.12
N GLU A 56 -32.07 -50.51 -11.93
CA GLU A 56 -32.39 -49.27 -12.63
C GLU A 56 -32.62 -48.11 -11.66
N ALA A 57 -33.39 -48.33 -10.59
CA ALA A 57 -33.64 -47.29 -9.58
C ALA A 57 -32.33 -46.86 -8.89
N ILE A 58 -31.45 -47.80 -8.55
CA ILE A 58 -30.12 -47.51 -7.99
C ILE A 58 -29.30 -46.67 -8.97
N GLN A 59 -29.29 -47.02 -10.27
CA GLN A 59 -28.58 -46.24 -11.29
C GLN A 59 -29.14 -44.83 -11.43
N ARG A 60 -30.47 -44.66 -11.39
CA ARG A 60 -31.12 -43.33 -11.43
C ARG A 60 -30.77 -42.50 -10.21
N VAL A 61 -30.77 -43.08 -9.01
CA VAL A 61 -30.35 -42.39 -7.78
C VAL A 61 -28.89 -41.96 -7.88
N ALA A 62 -27.98 -42.85 -8.30
CA ALA A 62 -26.57 -42.51 -8.48
C ALA A 62 -26.36 -41.38 -9.51
N GLN A 63 -27.13 -41.36 -10.59
CA GLN A 63 -27.09 -40.27 -11.58
C GLN A 63 -27.56 -38.94 -11.00
N LEU A 64 -28.63 -38.95 -10.19
CA LEU A 64 -29.15 -37.76 -9.53
C LEU A 64 -28.20 -37.23 -8.47
N GLU A 65 -27.58 -38.10 -7.67
CA GLU A 65 -26.55 -37.74 -6.70
C GLU A 65 -25.34 -37.10 -7.39
N ALA A 66 -24.87 -37.68 -8.50
CA ALA A 66 -23.78 -37.10 -9.29
C ALA A 66 -24.17 -35.77 -9.95
N ALA A 67 -25.43 -35.57 -10.32
CA ALA A 67 -25.93 -34.29 -10.82
C ALA A 67 -26.00 -33.23 -9.72
N LEU A 68 -26.47 -33.62 -8.52
CA LEU A 68 -26.54 -32.75 -7.35
C LEU A 68 -25.13 -32.29 -6.93
N GLN A 69 -24.17 -33.22 -6.84
CA GLN A 69 -22.78 -32.87 -6.51
C GLN A 69 -22.16 -31.90 -7.52
N ARG A 70 -22.42 -32.10 -8.83
CA ARG A 70 -21.98 -31.15 -9.86
C ARG A 70 -22.62 -29.79 -9.71
N SER A 71 -23.92 -29.73 -9.42
CA SER A 71 -24.64 -28.47 -9.20
C SER A 71 -24.15 -27.75 -7.94
N MET A 72 -23.89 -28.47 -6.85
CA MET A 72 -23.32 -27.90 -5.63
C MET A 72 -21.93 -27.32 -5.87
N GLY A 73 -21.04 -28.07 -6.55
CA GLY A 73 -19.71 -27.58 -6.88
C GLY A 73 -19.73 -26.38 -7.84
N GLN A 74 -20.71 -26.28 -8.74
CA GLN A 74 -20.92 -25.09 -9.56
C GLN A 74 -21.40 -23.89 -8.73
N ALA A 75 -22.33 -24.11 -7.79
CA ALA A 75 -22.83 -23.07 -6.90
C ALA A 75 -21.73 -22.53 -5.97
N GLU A 76 -20.88 -23.40 -5.43
CA GLU A 76 -19.71 -23.00 -4.63
C GLU A 76 -18.73 -22.15 -5.44
N LYS A 77 -18.41 -22.54 -6.67
CA LYS A 77 -17.56 -21.74 -7.57
C LYS A 77 -18.16 -20.37 -7.85
N ALA A 78 -19.45 -20.32 -8.19
CA ALA A 78 -20.15 -19.06 -8.44
C ALA A 78 -20.19 -18.17 -7.19
N MET A 79 -20.30 -18.75 -6.00
CA MET A 79 -20.22 -18.01 -4.74
C MET A 79 -18.82 -17.41 -4.53
N HIS A 80 -17.77 -18.19 -4.75
CA HIS A 80 -16.39 -17.69 -4.66
C HIS A 80 -16.11 -16.59 -5.67
N GLU A 81 -16.52 -16.75 -6.94
CA GLU A 81 -16.38 -15.71 -7.97
C GLU A 81 -17.14 -14.43 -7.60
N ARG A 82 -18.34 -14.56 -7.02
CA ARG A 82 -19.11 -13.41 -6.53
C ARG A 82 -18.41 -12.72 -5.37
N ASP A 83 -17.88 -13.48 -4.42
CA ASP A 83 -17.21 -12.92 -3.24
C ASP A 83 -15.88 -12.25 -3.62
N GLU A 84 -15.12 -12.82 -4.58
CA GLU A 84 -13.94 -12.19 -5.18
C GLU A 84 -14.31 -10.87 -5.88
N ALA A 85 -15.35 -10.86 -6.73
CA ALA A 85 -15.83 -9.66 -7.39
C ALA A 85 -16.30 -8.59 -6.37
N ALA A 86 -16.92 -8.98 -5.26
CA ALA A 86 -17.33 -8.06 -4.21
C ALA A 86 -16.13 -7.40 -3.51
N ILE A 87 -15.04 -8.16 -3.29
CA ILE A 87 -13.79 -7.63 -2.74
C ILE A 87 -13.17 -6.60 -3.69
N GLU A 88 -13.16 -6.88 -5.00
CA GLU A 88 -12.65 -5.94 -6.00
C GLU A 88 -13.46 -4.64 -6.07
N VAL A 89 -14.78 -4.72 -5.97
CA VAL A 89 -15.65 -3.52 -5.91
C VAL A 89 -15.33 -2.67 -4.69
N VAL A 90 -15.25 -3.27 -3.50
CA VAL A 90 -14.92 -2.54 -2.26
C VAL A 90 -13.54 -1.90 -2.35
N ARG A 91 -12.55 -2.60 -2.93
CA ARG A 91 -11.23 -2.03 -3.18
C ARG A 91 -11.29 -0.82 -4.12
N GLY A 92 -12.03 -0.95 -5.22
CA GLY A 92 -12.20 0.15 -6.17
C GLY A 92 -12.93 1.37 -5.58
N GLU A 93 -13.90 1.15 -4.70
CA GLU A 93 -14.55 2.23 -3.94
C GLU A 93 -13.57 2.93 -3.01
N HIS A 94 -12.71 2.19 -2.31
CA HIS A 94 -11.69 2.78 -1.46
C HIS A 94 -10.70 3.65 -2.25
N GLU A 95 -10.17 3.13 -3.37
CA GLU A 95 -9.27 3.87 -4.26
C GLU A 95 -9.95 5.14 -4.83
N ARG A 96 -11.24 5.06 -5.16
CA ARG A 96 -12.02 6.24 -5.59
C ARG A 96 -12.13 7.29 -4.48
N ASP A 97 -12.46 6.88 -3.26
CA ASP A 97 -12.64 7.79 -2.13
C ASP A 97 -11.31 8.47 -1.75
N GLU A 98 -10.18 7.78 -1.85
CA GLU A 98 -8.84 8.35 -1.70
C GLU A 98 -8.57 9.44 -2.75
N LEU A 99 -8.82 9.14 -4.03
CA LEU A 99 -8.64 10.10 -5.12
C LEU A 99 -9.57 11.31 -4.97
N GLU A 100 -10.80 11.11 -4.50
CA GLU A 100 -11.73 12.21 -4.24
C GLU A 100 -11.21 13.13 -3.11
N ALA A 101 -10.65 12.56 -2.05
CA ALA A 101 -10.02 13.32 -0.98
C ALA A 101 -8.81 14.14 -1.47
N GLU A 102 -7.96 13.54 -2.33
CA GLU A 102 -6.84 14.24 -2.96
C GLU A 102 -7.31 15.40 -3.86
N LEU A 103 -8.36 15.18 -4.65
CA LEU A 103 -8.96 16.21 -5.50
C LEU A 103 -9.51 17.39 -4.67
N LEU A 104 -10.18 17.10 -3.55
CA LEU A 104 -10.67 18.13 -2.64
C LEU A 104 -9.52 18.93 -2.03
N LEU A 105 -8.44 18.27 -1.62
CA LEU A 105 -7.25 18.94 -1.11
C LEU A 105 -6.60 19.83 -2.18
N ALA A 106 -6.44 19.34 -3.40
CA ALA A 106 -5.91 20.10 -4.53
C ALA A 106 -6.79 21.33 -4.85
N HIS A 107 -8.11 21.17 -4.80
CA HIS A 107 -9.06 22.27 -4.99
C HIS A 107 -8.88 23.38 -3.93
N ASN A 108 -8.75 23.01 -2.66
CA ASN A 108 -8.51 23.95 -1.57
C ASN A 108 -7.17 24.69 -1.73
N LEU A 109 -6.11 23.97 -2.09
CA LEU A 109 -4.79 24.59 -2.35
C LEU A 109 -4.84 25.57 -3.53
N LEU A 110 -5.59 25.24 -4.58
CA LEU A 110 -5.78 26.13 -5.73
C LEU A 110 -6.57 27.39 -5.33
N ALA A 111 -7.61 27.23 -4.50
CA ALA A 111 -8.36 28.36 -3.96
C ALA A 111 -7.43 29.29 -3.14
N ASP A 112 -6.64 28.73 -2.22
CA ASP A 112 -5.67 29.51 -1.43
C ASP A 112 -4.63 30.23 -2.30
N ALA A 113 -4.10 29.57 -3.32
CA ALA A 113 -3.20 30.18 -4.28
C ALA A 113 -3.88 31.34 -5.04
N SER A 114 -5.15 31.17 -5.43
CA SER A 114 -5.92 32.22 -6.11
C SER A 114 -6.11 33.46 -5.21
N TYR A 115 -6.41 33.27 -3.93
CA TYR A 115 -6.54 34.37 -2.96
C TYR A 115 -5.21 35.12 -2.78
N LYS A 116 -4.09 34.39 -2.67
CA LYS A 116 -2.74 34.98 -2.57
C LYS A 116 -2.39 35.77 -3.84
N ASN A 117 -2.66 35.21 -5.02
CA ASN A 117 -2.44 35.89 -6.29
C ASN A 117 -3.26 37.18 -6.39
N GLU A 118 -4.51 37.17 -5.96
CA GLU A 118 -5.33 38.38 -5.96
C GLU A 118 -4.76 39.45 -5.01
N ALA A 119 -4.31 39.07 -3.82
CA ALA A 119 -3.66 39.99 -2.88
C ALA A 119 -2.37 40.60 -3.47
N LEU A 120 -1.55 39.78 -4.13
CA LEU A 120 -0.34 40.24 -4.83
C LEU A 120 -0.69 41.21 -5.97
N LEU A 121 -1.69 40.88 -6.79
CA LEU A 121 -2.16 41.76 -7.87
C LEU A 121 -2.65 43.12 -7.33
N ARG A 122 -3.38 43.14 -6.20
CA ARG A 122 -3.76 44.40 -5.54
C ARG A 122 -2.52 45.19 -5.09
N ARG A 123 -1.49 44.53 -4.56
CA ARG A 123 -0.24 45.18 -4.14
C ARG A 123 0.54 45.75 -5.32
N VAL A 124 0.63 45.01 -6.43
CA VAL A 124 1.28 45.49 -7.67
C VAL A 124 0.59 46.76 -8.16
N ARG A 125 -0.75 46.77 -8.26
CA ARG A 125 -1.52 47.97 -8.65
C ARG A 125 -1.27 49.17 -7.73
N GLN A 126 -1.11 48.94 -6.42
CA GLN A 126 -0.76 50.02 -5.49
C GLN A 126 0.63 50.57 -5.78
N LEU A 127 1.62 49.69 -5.98
CA LEU A 127 3.00 50.09 -6.27
C LEU A 127 3.10 50.83 -7.62
N GLU A 128 2.32 50.45 -8.62
CA GLU A 128 2.21 51.17 -9.89
C GLU A 128 1.71 52.59 -9.68
N LYS A 129 0.64 52.78 -8.90
CA LYS A 129 0.16 54.13 -8.53
C LYS A 129 1.25 54.95 -7.81
N TRP A 130 1.97 54.34 -6.87
CA TRP A 130 3.08 55.01 -6.19
C TRP A 130 4.21 55.39 -7.16
N ARG A 131 4.51 54.53 -8.13
CA ARG A 131 5.50 54.80 -9.18
C ARG A 131 5.06 55.96 -10.07
N GLU A 132 3.80 56.03 -10.46
CA GLU A 132 3.24 57.15 -11.24
C GLU A 132 3.36 58.47 -10.48
N VAL A 133 2.97 58.49 -9.20
CA VAL A 133 3.11 59.68 -8.34
C VAL A 133 4.58 60.09 -8.19
N ALA A 134 5.48 59.14 -7.96
CA ALA A 134 6.91 59.41 -7.87
C ALA A 134 7.47 59.99 -9.19
N SER A 135 7.04 59.46 -10.34
CA SER A 135 7.42 59.99 -11.65
C SER A 135 6.93 61.42 -11.84
N GLN A 136 5.67 61.72 -11.51
CA GLN A 136 5.12 63.07 -11.59
C GLN A 136 5.84 64.07 -10.69
N VAL A 137 6.26 63.65 -9.49
CA VAL A 137 7.05 64.49 -8.59
C VAL A 137 8.44 64.75 -9.14
N LEU A 138 9.08 63.76 -9.78
CA LEU A 138 10.37 63.96 -10.45
C LEU A 138 10.24 64.91 -11.64
N ASP A 139 9.22 64.74 -12.49
CA ASP A 139 8.96 65.62 -13.63
C ASP A 139 8.60 67.05 -13.16
N SER A 140 7.82 67.17 -12.09
CA SER A 140 7.50 68.48 -11.47
C SER A 140 8.68 69.11 -10.75
N ARG A 141 9.72 68.32 -10.45
CA ARG A 141 11.00 68.76 -9.89
C ARG A 141 12.04 68.95 -10.98
N GLU A 142 11.63 69.29 -12.21
CA GLU A 142 12.39 70.18 -13.09
C GLU A 142 12.61 71.53 -12.37
N VAL A 143 13.47 71.47 -11.37
CA VAL A 143 14.18 72.57 -10.76
C VAL A 143 15.31 72.87 -11.73
N GLU A 144 15.27 74.09 -12.22
CA GLU A 144 16.35 74.86 -12.83
C GLU A 144 17.74 74.29 -12.52
N PRO A 145 18.58 74.02 -13.54
CA PRO A 145 19.88 73.39 -13.35
C PRO A 145 20.71 74.22 -12.37
N PRO A 146 21.20 73.65 -11.25
CA PRO A 146 22.20 74.33 -10.45
C PRO A 146 23.43 74.61 -11.31
N PRO A 147 24.09 75.78 -11.17
CA PRO A 147 25.27 76.13 -11.95
C PRO A 147 26.33 75.02 -11.78
N PRO A 148 27.02 74.63 -12.86
CA PRO A 148 27.93 73.49 -12.84
C PRO A 148 29.05 73.73 -11.82
N PRO A 149 29.23 72.86 -10.81
CA PRO A 149 30.52 72.78 -10.14
C PRO A 149 31.57 72.29 -11.17
N PRO A 150 32.83 72.77 -11.06
CA PRO A 150 33.88 72.35 -11.98
C PRO A 150 34.02 70.83 -11.97
N ALA A 151 34.11 70.26 -13.16
CA ALA A 151 34.29 68.84 -13.41
C ALA A 151 35.31 68.21 -12.45
N SER A 152 34.84 67.28 -11.61
CA SER A 152 35.69 66.31 -10.93
C SER A 152 35.16 64.91 -11.24
N GLU A 153 35.85 64.24 -12.15
CA GLU A 153 35.64 62.85 -12.59
C GLU A 153 35.97 61.81 -11.49
N SER A 154 35.48 61.97 -10.25
CA SER A 154 35.89 61.11 -9.12
C SER A 154 34.78 60.36 -8.38
N ASP A 155 33.55 60.36 -8.89
CA ASP A 155 32.40 59.79 -8.16
C ASP A 155 32.34 58.25 -8.15
N ALA A 156 33.15 57.55 -8.96
CA ALA A 156 33.34 56.11 -8.83
C ALA A 156 34.27 55.73 -7.66
N ALA A 157 35.23 56.59 -7.31
CA ALA A 157 36.24 56.30 -6.28
C ALA A 157 35.70 56.51 -4.84
N LEU A 158 34.73 57.41 -4.66
CA LEU A 158 34.09 57.68 -3.36
C LEU A 158 33.21 56.52 -2.86
N GLY A 159 32.65 55.73 -3.77
CA GLY A 159 31.90 54.52 -3.41
C GLY A 159 32.80 53.44 -2.81
N LEU A 160 33.99 53.23 -3.38
CA LEU A 160 34.95 52.22 -2.93
C LEU A 160 35.65 52.60 -1.62
N THR A 161 35.99 53.87 -1.41
CA THR A 161 36.58 54.31 -0.14
C THR A 161 35.57 54.25 0.99
N ARG A 162 34.32 54.66 0.76
CA ARG A 162 33.24 54.60 1.76
C ARG A 162 32.86 53.17 2.12
N THR A 163 32.87 52.23 1.17
CA THR A 163 32.64 50.80 1.48
C THR A 163 33.81 50.21 2.27
N LYS A 164 35.06 50.54 1.92
CA LYS A 164 36.25 50.15 2.72
C LYS A 164 36.17 50.68 4.15
N GLU A 165 35.82 51.95 4.34
CA GLU A 165 35.65 52.55 5.67
C GLU A 165 34.53 51.90 6.49
N ALA A 166 33.37 51.64 5.87
CA ALA A 166 32.26 50.94 6.51
C ALA A 166 32.63 49.50 6.92
N LEU A 167 33.48 48.83 6.14
CA LEU A 167 33.97 47.49 6.44
C LEU A 167 34.99 47.50 7.58
N VAL A 168 35.93 48.45 7.59
CA VAL A 168 36.86 48.65 8.70
C VAL A 168 36.10 48.96 9.99
N ALA A 169 35.04 49.77 9.92
CA ALA A 169 34.16 50.02 11.06
C ALA A 169 33.44 48.74 11.52
N ALA A 170 32.88 47.94 10.60
CA ALA A 170 32.20 46.69 10.93
C ALA A 170 33.14 45.64 11.56
N VAL A 171 34.39 45.58 11.10
CA VAL A 171 35.45 44.72 11.67
C VAL A 171 35.84 45.19 13.08
N LYS A 172 35.98 46.50 13.30
CA LYS A 172 36.25 47.08 14.63
C LYS A 172 35.08 46.89 15.61
N GLU A 173 33.84 46.97 15.14
CA GLU A 173 32.65 46.68 15.96
C GLU A 173 32.56 45.18 16.30
N ALA A 174 32.90 44.29 15.35
CA ALA A 174 32.96 42.87 15.62
C ALA A 174 34.04 42.51 16.66
N ALA A 175 35.15 43.24 16.71
CA ALA A 175 36.22 43.04 17.70
C ALA A 175 35.78 43.39 19.14
N LYS A 176 34.82 44.30 19.33
CA LYS A 176 34.31 44.69 20.66
C LYS A 176 33.33 43.66 21.27
N LEU A 177 32.83 42.73 20.46
CA LEU A 177 31.88 41.70 20.91
C LEU A 177 32.56 40.60 21.73
N PRO A 178 31.79 39.88 22.58
CA PRO A 178 32.28 38.71 23.32
C PRO A 178 32.80 37.61 22.38
N PRO A 179 33.75 36.77 22.85
CA PRO A 179 34.56 35.89 21.99
C PRO A 179 33.74 34.93 21.10
N ASP A 180 32.60 34.44 21.58
CA ASP A 180 31.73 33.52 20.84
C ASP A 180 30.97 34.20 19.69
N GLU A 181 30.52 35.43 19.88
CA GLU A 181 29.82 36.20 18.86
C GLU A 181 30.79 36.82 17.85
N ARG A 182 31.97 37.22 18.32
CA ARG A 182 33.10 37.69 17.52
C ARG A 182 33.49 36.65 16.46
N LYS A 183 33.71 35.39 16.86
CA LYS A 183 34.05 34.29 15.94
C LYS A 183 32.95 34.05 14.89
N ARG A 184 31.67 34.16 15.28
CA ARG A 184 30.53 34.02 14.34
C ARG A 184 30.46 35.17 13.33
N LYS A 185 30.62 36.42 13.79
CA LYS A 185 30.60 37.61 12.92
C LYS A 185 31.78 37.63 11.95
N PHE A 186 32.97 37.23 12.41
CA PHE A 186 34.13 37.09 11.53
C PHE A 186 33.97 36.01 10.46
N LYS A 187 33.40 34.83 10.81
CA LYS A 187 33.07 33.80 9.82
C LYS A 187 32.06 34.30 8.77
N GLN A 188 31.04 35.04 9.20
CA GLN A 188 30.06 35.64 8.28
C GLN A 188 30.68 36.70 7.36
N LEU A 189 31.55 37.57 7.89
CA LEU A 189 32.26 38.58 7.10
C LEU A 189 33.22 37.94 6.09
N LYS A 190 33.96 36.89 6.49
CA LYS A 190 34.85 36.12 5.61
C LYS A 190 34.12 35.45 4.46
N LEU A 191 32.92 34.90 4.73
CA LEU A 191 32.10 34.27 3.70
C LEU A 191 31.46 35.29 2.75
N LYS A 192 31.10 36.47 3.27
CA LYS A 192 30.47 37.55 2.50
C LYS A 192 31.48 38.24 1.57
N TRP A 193 32.75 38.33 1.97
CA TRP A 193 33.83 38.98 1.23
C TRP A 193 34.87 38.02 0.66
N HIS A 194 34.48 36.77 0.40
CA HIS A 194 35.38 35.80 -0.24
C HIS A 194 35.68 36.25 -1.68
N PRO A 195 36.96 36.23 -2.14
CA PRO A 195 37.34 36.72 -3.47
C PRO A 195 36.62 36.00 -4.63
N ASP A 196 36.26 34.73 -4.42
CA ASP A 196 35.50 33.90 -5.36
C ASP A 196 34.05 34.39 -5.58
N LYS A 197 33.45 35.12 -4.63
CA LYS A 197 32.07 35.62 -4.76
C LYS A 197 31.97 37.01 -5.42
N HIS A 198 33.10 37.67 -5.66
CA HIS A 198 33.16 39.06 -6.13
C HIS A 198 34.08 39.20 -7.34
N GLU A 199 33.71 38.61 -8.47
CA GLU A 199 34.58 38.56 -9.66
C GLU A 199 34.94 39.92 -10.26
N VAL A 200 34.05 40.91 -10.08
CA VAL A 200 34.23 42.29 -10.58
C VAL A 200 35.09 43.13 -9.62
N LEU A 201 35.19 42.74 -8.34
CA LEU A 201 35.85 43.49 -7.27
C LEU A 201 36.87 42.62 -6.52
N LYS A 202 37.56 41.72 -7.23
CA LYS A 202 38.48 40.71 -6.65
C LYS A 202 39.56 41.36 -5.79
N GLU A 203 40.22 42.40 -6.30
CA GLU A 203 41.30 43.11 -5.59
C GLU A 203 40.83 43.70 -4.26
N MET A 204 39.62 44.30 -4.23
CA MET A 204 39.05 44.84 -2.98
C MET A 204 38.61 43.71 -2.03
N ALA A 205 38.01 42.64 -2.56
CA ALA A 205 37.61 41.50 -1.74
C ALA A 205 38.83 40.82 -1.10
N GLU A 206 39.95 40.71 -1.83
CA GLU A 206 41.22 40.18 -1.32
C GLU A 206 41.83 41.07 -0.22
N GLU A 207 41.85 42.40 -0.39
CA GLU A 207 42.31 43.34 0.65
C GLU A 207 41.45 43.24 1.92
N VAL A 208 40.12 43.23 1.76
CA VAL A 208 39.18 43.10 2.88
C VAL A 208 39.33 41.73 3.55
N PHE A 209 39.51 40.66 2.78
CA PHE A 209 39.73 39.32 3.31
C PHE A 209 41.05 39.20 4.10
N LYS A 210 42.11 39.88 3.64
CA LYS A 210 43.38 39.98 4.38
C LYS A 210 43.21 40.76 5.69
N LEU A 211 42.51 41.89 5.67
CA LEU A 211 42.20 42.67 6.88
C LEU A 211 41.37 41.86 7.90
N ILE A 212 40.36 41.12 7.43
CA ILE A 212 39.55 40.24 8.28
C ILE A 212 40.42 39.12 8.88
N SER A 213 41.30 38.51 8.08
CA SER A 213 42.17 37.42 8.55
C SER A 213 43.20 37.91 9.58
N ALA A 214 43.81 39.07 9.35
CA ALA A 214 44.73 39.71 10.30
C ALA A 214 44.03 40.07 11.63
N CYS A 215 42.81 40.64 11.58
CA CYS A 215 42.04 40.93 12.80
C CYS A 215 41.59 39.65 13.55
N ILE A 216 41.34 38.55 12.84
CA ILE A 216 41.06 37.25 13.47
C ILE A 216 42.31 36.69 14.15
N GLU A 217 43.50 36.86 13.57
CA GLU A 217 44.76 36.44 14.18
C GLU A 217 45.09 37.30 15.42
N GLU A 218 44.84 38.61 15.37
CA GLU A 218 45.07 39.53 16.49
C GLU A 218 44.06 39.36 17.65
N HIS A 219 42.79 39.06 17.35
CA HIS A 219 41.70 38.97 18.35
C HIS A 219 41.17 37.55 18.61
N GLY A 220 41.69 36.56 17.90
CA GLY A 220 41.36 35.14 18.01
C GLY A 220 42.53 34.28 18.47
N GLY A 221 43.65 34.90 18.86
CA GLY A 221 44.78 34.27 19.56
C GLY A 221 44.47 33.90 21.01
N ASP A 222 43.31 33.30 21.26
CA ASP A 222 42.99 32.61 22.51
C ASP A 222 42.62 31.15 22.19
N SER A 223 43.53 30.28 22.64
CA SER A 223 43.37 28.86 22.93
C SER A 223 42.85 27.94 21.83
N GLU A 224 43.84 27.34 21.17
CA GLU A 224 43.86 25.92 20.83
C GLU A 224 43.57 25.09 22.10
N GLU A 225 42.30 24.95 22.48
CA GLU A 225 41.87 24.01 23.51
C GLU A 225 41.70 22.63 22.88
N LYS A 226 42.65 21.77 23.23
CA LYS A 226 42.74 20.34 22.94
C LYS A 226 41.37 19.63 22.87
N PRO A 227 41.23 18.62 22.01
CA PRO A 227 40.07 17.74 22.05
C PRO A 227 40.10 16.94 23.35
N GLU A 228 39.24 17.29 24.31
CA GLU A 228 38.95 16.42 25.45
C GLU A 228 38.19 15.19 24.95
N GLN A 229 38.93 14.09 24.89
CA GLN A 229 38.40 12.74 24.99
C GLN A 229 37.53 12.61 26.25
N LYS A 230 36.27 12.21 26.08
CA LYS A 230 35.48 11.44 27.05
C LYS A 230 34.82 10.31 26.25
N THR A 231 35.38 9.10 26.23
CA THR A 231 35.22 8.00 27.21
C THR A 231 33.76 7.61 27.44
N ASP A 232 33.37 6.50 26.80
CA ASP A 232 32.50 5.41 27.24
C ASP A 232 31.37 5.70 28.24
N ALA A 233 30.14 5.47 27.78
CA ALA A 233 29.20 4.48 28.35
C ALA A 233 28.05 4.21 27.38
#